data_AF-A0AA38IJQ4-F1
#
_entry.id   AF-A0AA38IJQ4-F1
#
_cell.length_a   1.000
_cell.length_b   1.000
_cell.length_c   1.000
_cell.angle_alpha   90.00
_cell.angle_beta   90.00
_cell.angle_gamma   90.00
#
_symmetry.space_group_name_H-M   'P 1'
#
loop_
_entity.id
_entity.type
_entity.pdbx_description
1 polymer ?
#
loop_
_entity_poly.entity_id
_entity_poly.type
_entity_poly.pdbx_seq_one_letter_code
_entity_poly.pdbx_strand_id
1 'polypeptide(L)'
;MTMLNAVVKDTRTIREEQKRTSEEINGVRKEISEITQKIAAKERIGKLEKEKRKKNIVVQGIKINENKQSILREAMKNFMDKELGVRVEVHSKQVEGGNSSSGIEQHPR
;
A
#
# COMPACT_ATOMS: atom_id res chain seq x y z
N MET A 1 -2.61 17.44 -61.25
CA MET A 1 -3.48 17.15 -60.09
C MET A 1 -4.22 18.42 -59.72
N THR A 2 -5.53 18.38 -59.53
CA THR A 2 -6.34 19.56 -59.17
C THR A 2 -6.27 19.83 -57.67
N MET A 3 -6.36 21.12 -57.26
CA MET A 3 -6.38 21.52 -55.84
C MET A 3 -7.44 20.78 -55.01
N LEU A 4 -8.60 20.47 -55.62
CA LEU A 4 -9.68 19.73 -54.97
C LEU A 4 -9.23 18.36 -54.45
N ASN A 5 -8.39 17.64 -55.20
CA ASN A 5 -7.92 16.31 -54.79
C ASN A 5 -6.93 16.39 -53.62
N ALA A 6 -6.15 17.48 -53.53
CA ALA A 6 -5.26 17.72 -52.39
C ALA A 6 -6.05 17.99 -51.11
N VAL A 7 -7.05 18.87 -51.18
CA VAL A 7 -7.91 19.22 -50.03
C VAL A 7 -8.68 18.00 -49.51
N VAL A 8 -9.19 17.14 -50.39
CA VAL A 8 -9.88 15.90 -50.00
C VAL A 8 -8.93 14.93 -49.28
N LYS A 9 -7.68 14.81 -49.76
CA LYS A 9 -6.66 13.98 -49.12
C LYS A 9 -6.31 14.51 -47.73
N ASP A 10 -6.08 15.81 -47.59
CA ASP A 10 -5.74 16.44 -46.31
C ASP A 10 -6.90 16.30 -45.31
N THR A 11 -8.14 16.52 -45.74
CA THR A 11 -9.33 16.33 -44.89
C THR A 11 -9.43 14.91 -44.35
N ARG A 12 -9.10 13.91 -45.19
CA ARG A 12 -9.09 12.51 -44.78
C ARG A 12 -7.99 12.22 -43.76
N THR A 13 -6.78 12.70 -44.01
CA THR A 13 -5.65 12.55 -43.08
C THR A 13 -5.96 13.18 -41.72
N ILE A 14 -6.52 14.40 -41.71
CA ILE A 14 -6.91 15.09 -40.47
C ILE A 14 -7.96 14.27 -39.70
N ARG A 15 -8.95 13.67 -40.37
CA ARG A 15 -9.95 12.81 -39.70
C ARG A 15 -9.33 11.55 -39.10
N GLU A 16 -8.40 10.94 -39.80
CA GLU A 16 -7.70 9.75 -39.32
C GLU A 16 -6.82 10.08 -38.10
N GLU A 17 -6.13 11.22 -38.11
CA GLU A 17 -5.37 11.74 -36.97
C GLU A 17 -6.28 12.07 -35.78
N GLN A 18 -7.38 12.78 -36.00
CA GLN A 18 -8.36 13.09 -34.95
C GLN A 18 -8.91 11.83 -34.28
N LYS A 19 -9.15 10.77 -35.06
CA LYS A 19 -9.60 9.48 -34.52
C LYS A 19 -8.53 8.86 -33.61
N ARG A 20 -7.27 8.82 -34.06
CA ARG A 20 -6.15 8.29 -33.25
C ARG A 20 -5.97 9.08 -31.96
N THR A 21 -5.95 10.41 -32.05
CA THR A 21 -5.85 11.27 -30.86
C THR A 21 -7.03 11.04 -29.90
N SER A 22 -8.25 10.84 -30.42
CA SER A 22 -9.40 10.53 -29.57
C SER A 22 -9.27 9.17 -28.87
N GLU A 23 -8.70 8.16 -29.54
CA GLU A 23 -8.45 6.85 -28.94
C GLU A 23 -7.39 6.93 -27.83
N GLU A 24 -6.29 7.66 -28.08
CA GLU A 24 -5.24 7.92 -27.08
C GLU A 24 -5.79 8.66 -25.86
N ILE A 25 -6.58 9.73 -26.06
CA ILE A 25 -7.22 10.47 -24.97
C ILE A 25 -8.10 9.54 -24.13
N ASN A 26 -8.86 8.65 -24.77
CA ASN A 26 -9.71 7.70 -24.05
C ASN A 26 -8.88 6.67 -23.27
N GLY A 27 -7.75 6.23 -23.80
CA GLY A 27 -6.79 5.38 -23.09
C GLY A 27 -6.26 6.05 -21.83
N VAL A 28 -5.70 7.26 -21.98
CA VAL A 28 -5.14 8.04 -20.86
C VAL A 28 -6.19 8.31 -19.78
N ARG A 29 -7.44 8.61 -20.17
CA ARG A 29 -8.54 8.81 -19.20
C ARG A 29 -8.83 7.57 -18.37
N LYS A 30 -8.78 6.38 -18.96
CA LYS A 30 -8.96 5.11 -18.23
C LYS A 30 -7.83 4.91 -17.22
N GLU A 31 -6.59 5.12 -17.64
CA GLU A 31 -5.41 4.99 -16.76
C GLU A 31 -5.49 5.96 -15.57
N ILE A 32 -5.86 7.23 -15.82
CA ILE A 32 -6.07 8.22 -14.76
C ILE A 32 -7.14 7.74 -13.76
N SER A 33 -8.25 7.19 -14.25
CA SER A 33 -9.32 6.67 -13.39
C SER A 33 -8.82 5.53 -12.50
N GLU A 34 -8.09 4.57 -13.07
CA GLU A 34 -7.53 3.44 -12.31
C GLU A 34 -6.51 3.89 -11.27
N ILE A 35 -5.63 4.83 -11.61
CA ILE A 35 -4.66 5.40 -10.67
C ILE A 35 -5.37 6.13 -9.53
N THR A 36 -6.40 6.92 -9.85
CA THR A 36 -7.20 7.64 -8.86
C THR A 36 -7.86 6.69 -7.85
N GLN A 37 -8.40 5.57 -8.32
CA GLN A 37 -8.97 4.53 -7.45
C GLN A 37 -7.90 3.89 -6.55
N LYS A 38 -6.71 3.60 -7.09
CA LYS A 38 -5.60 3.04 -6.30
C LYS A 38 -5.12 4.01 -5.21
N ILE A 39 -5.06 5.31 -5.51
CA ILE A 39 -4.70 6.35 -4.53
C ILE A 39 -5.74 6.38 -3.41
N ALA A 40 -7.03 6.43 -3.75
CA ALA A 40 -8.11 6.45 -2.75
C ALA A 40 -8.07 5.21 -1.84
N ALA A 41 -7.78 4.03 -2.39
CA ALA A 41 -7.60 2.81 -1.61
C ALA A 41 -6.41 2.90 -0.64
N LYS A 42 -5.26 3.42 -1.09
CA LYS A 42 -4.07 3.63 -0.25
C LYS A 42 -4.35 4.59 0.90
N GLU A 43 -5.04 5.70 0.66
CA GLU A 43 -5.42 6.65 1.70
C GLU A 43 -6.33 6.01 2.75
N ARG A 44 -7.30 5.19 2.31
CA ARG A 44 -8.18 4.46 3.22
C ARG A 44 -7.40 3.47 4.08
N ILE A 45 -6.47 2.72 3.50
CA ILE A 45 -5.58 1.81 4.25
C ILE A 45 -4.75 2.62 5.25
N GLY A 46 -4.15 3.74 4.84
CA GLY A 46 -3.38 4.60 5.74
C GLY A 46 -4.19 5.13 6.93
N LYS A 47 -5.45 5.51 6.72
CA LYS A 47 -6.37 5.91 7.80
C LYS A 47 -6.63 4.76 8.77
N LEU A 48 -6.96 3.57 8.26
CA LEU A 48 -7.21 2.39 9.08
C LEU A 48 -5.96 1.95 9.87
N GLU A 49 -4.78 1.98 9.24
CA GLU A 49 -3.52 1.70 9.92
C GLU A 49 -3.23 2.72 11.02
N LYS A 50 -3.47 4.01 10.75
CA LYS A 50 -3.27 5.08 11.75
C LYS A 50 -4.22 4.89 12.93
N GLU A 51 -5.48 4.57 12.68
CA GLU A 51 -6.46 4.28 13.74
C GLU A 51 -6.08 3.04 14.57
N LYS A 52 -5.62 1.98 13.91
CA LYS A 52 -5.09 0.79 14.60
C LYS A 52 -3.86 1.13 15.44
N ARG A 53 -2.90 1.90 14.90
CA ARG A 53 -1.68 2.32 15.60
C ARG A 53 -1.96 3.25 16.77
N LYS A 54 -2.97 4.13 16.70
CA LYS A 54 -3.36 5.01 17.83
C LYS A 54 -3.70 4.24 19.11
N LYS A 55 -4.20 3.02 18.98
CA LYS A 55 -4.55 2.14 20.11
C LYS A 55 -3.38 1.28 20.58
N ASN A 56 -2.26 1.31 19.85
CA ASN A 56 -1.09 0.49 20.14
C ASN A 56 0.01 1.36 20.76
N ILE A 57 0.71 0.79 21.73
CA ILE A 57 1.94 1.36 22.29
C ILE A 57 3.10 0.49 21.82
N VAL A 58 4.17 1.12 21.33
CA VAL A 58 5.40 0.42 20.94
C VAL A 58 6.39 0.54 22.09
N VAL A 59 6.76 -0.59 22.70
CA VAL A 59 7.79 -0.65 23.74
C VAL A 59 9.06 -1.20 23.10
N GLN A 60 10.17 -0.47 23.24
CA GLN A 60 11.48 -0.86 22.71
C GLN A 60 12.49 -0.97 23.85
N GLY A 61 13.58 -1.72 23.63
CA GLY A 61 14.67 -1.84 24.61
C GLY A 61 14.49 -2.92 25.69
N ILE A 62 13.39 -3.69 25.66
CA ILE A 62 13.25 -4.88 26.52
C ILE A 62 14.15 -5.99 25.96
N LYS A 63 15.15 -6.39 26.75
CA LYS A 63 16.00 -7.55 26.42
C LYS A 63 15.21 -8.83 26.64
N ILE A 64 15.04 -9.62 25.59
CA ILE A 64 14.41 -10.94 25.65
C ILE A 64 15.41 -11.96 25.16
N ASN A 65 15.82 -12.85 26.07
CA ASN A 65 16.90 -13.79 25.82
C ASN A 65 16.39 -15.17 25.36
N GLU A 66 15.08 -15.41 25.42
CA GLU A 66 14.46 -16.69 25.11
C GLU A 66 13.17 -16.50 24.30
N ASN A 67 12.97 -17.33 23.27
CA ASN A 67 11.78 -17.30 22.42
C ASN A 67 10.60 -18.05 23.07
N LYS A 68 10.21 -17.64 24.29
CA LYS A 68 9.03 -18.17 25.01
C LYS A 68 8.04 -17.05 25.27
N GLN A 69 6.78 -17.29 24.92
CA GLN A 69 5.71 -16.30 25.06
C GLN A 69 5.49 -15.88 26.53
N SER A 70 5.69 -16.80 27.49
CA SER A 70 5.58 -16.51 28.93
C SER A 70 6.58 -15.44 29.38
N ILE A 71 7.83 -15.53 28.90
CA ILE A 71 8.92 -14.61 29.27
C ILE A 71 8.64 -13.19 28.75
N LEU A 72 8.15 -13.05 27.52
CA LEU A 72 7.73 -11.75 26.99
C LEU A 72 6.62 -11.12 27.84
N ARG A 73 5.64 -11.91 28.27
CA ARG A 73 4.52 -11.40 29.10
C ARG A 73 4.99 -10.95 30.47
N GLU A 74 5.82 -11.74 31.13
CA GLU A 74 6.35 -11.40 32.44
C GLU A 74 7.24 -10.15 32.37
N ALA A 75 8.11 -10.07 31.35
CA ALA A 75 8.94 -8.89 31.11
C ALA A 75 8.08 -7.63 30.85
N MET A 76 7.03 -7.74 30.02
CA MET A 76 6.10 -6.62 29.78
C MET A 76 5.34 -6.21 31.04
N LYS A 77 4.83 -7.18 31.82
CA LYS A 77 4.10 -6.90 33.06
C LYS A 77 5.00 -6.20 34.07
N ASN A 78 6.21 -6.72 34.27
CA ASN A 78 7.20 -6.11 35.17
C ASN A 78 7.58 -4.70 34.72
N PHE A 79 7.76 -4.46 33.42
CA PHE A 79 8.05 -3.13 32.90
C PHE A 79 6.90 -2.14 33.16
N MET A 80 5.66 -2.53 32.84
CA MET A 80 4.49 -1.67 33.04
C MET A 80 4.25 -1.36 34.53
N ASP A 81 4.41 -2.36 35.41
CA ASP A 81 4.23 -2.20 36.85
C ASP A 81 5.33 -1.34 37.48
N LYS A 82 6.62 -1.54 37.11
CA LYS A 82 7.77 -0.87 37.75
C LYS A 82 8.08 0.51 37.19
N GLU A 83 8.06 0.67 35.86
CA GLU A 83 8.50 1.90 35.21
C GLU A 83 7.34 2.88 35.00
N LEU A 84 6.14 2.35 34.73
CA LEU A 84 4.96 3.17 34.41
C LEU A 84 3.95 3.23 35.56
N GLY A 85 4.06 2.35 36.56
CA GLY A 85 3.13 2.31 37.70
C GLY A 85 1.71 1.89 37.32
N VAL A 86 1.52 1.22 36.18
CA VAL A 86 0.21 0.84 35.66
C VAL A 86 0.04 -0.68 35.74
N ARG A 87 -1.03 -1.13 36.41
CA ARG A 87 -1.43 -2.55 36.39
C ARG A 87 -2.13 -2.88 35.09
N VAL A 88 -1.64 -3.90 34.39
CA VAL A 88 -2.19 -4.34 33.10
C VAL A 88 -2.58 -5.82 33.16
N GLU A 89 -3.76 -6.16 32.62
CA GLU A 89 -4.13 -7.55 32.33
C GLU A 89 -3.65 -7.96 30.94
N VAL A 90 -2.90 -9.06 30.88
CA VAL A 90 -2.33 -9.58 29.64
C VAL A 90 -3.05 -10.87 29.25
N HIS A 91 -4.04 -10.77 28.34
CA HIS A 91 -4.74 -11.93 27.81
C HIS A 91 -3.94 -12.63 26.70
N SER A 92 -3.94 -13.96 26.70
CA SER A 92 -3.41 -14.77 25.61
C SER A 92 -4.32 -14.74 24.39
N LYS A 93 -3.84 -14.19 23.27
CA LYS A 93 -4.30 -14.62 21.93
C LYS A 93 -3.14 -15.31 21.23
N GLN A 94 -3.43 -16.45 20.61
CA GLN A 94 -2.48 -17.08 19.69
C GLN A 94 -2.17 -16.10 18.56
N VAL A 95 -0.89 -15.95 18.26
CA VAL A 95 -0.43 -15.15 17.12
C VAL A 95 -0.79 -15.94 15.88
N GLU A 96 -1.78 -15.49 15.11
CA GLU A 96 -1.95 -15.95 13.73
C GLU A 96 -0.69 -15.55 12.96
N GLY A 97 0.15 -16.53 12.65
CA GLY A 97 1.38 -16.34 11.89
C GLY A 97 1.07 -15.74 10.52
N GLY A 98 1.44 -14.47 10.34
CA GLY A 98 1.51 -13.88 9.01
C GLY A 98 2.65 -14.53 8.24
N ASN A 99 2.32 -15.45 7.34
CA ASN A 99 3.21 -15.84 6.25
C ASN A 99 3.41 -14.61 5.35
N SER A 100 4.43 -13.81 5.63
CA SER A 100 5.05 -12.93 4.63
C SER A 100 6.14 -13.71 3.91
N SER A 101 5.73 -14.67 3.07
CA SER A 101 6.54 -15.20 1.98
C SER A 101 6.14 -14.47 0.70
N SER A 102 6.95 -13.51 0.26
CA SER A 102 6.98 -13.09 -1.15
C SER A 102 8.42 -12.76 -1.49
N GLY A 103 8.96 -13.54 -2.43
CA GLY A 103 10.38 -13.71 -2.66
C GLY A 103 11.10 -12.47 -3.15
N ILE A 104 12.33 -12.34 -2.67
CA ILE A 104 13.37 -11.58 -3.37
C ILE A 104 14.11 -12.62 -4.21
N GLU A 105 13.81 -12.65 -5.50
CA GLU A 105 14.64 -13.32 -6.50
C GLU A 105 16.05 -12.69 -6.44
N GLN A 106 17.04 -13.50 -6.09
CA GLN A 106 18.44 -13.14 -6.25
C GLN A 106 18.84 -13.44 -7.69
N HIS A 107 19.11 -12.41 -8.49
CA HIS A 107 19.84 -12.56 -9.75
C HIS A 107 21.33 -12.78 -9.44
N PRO A 108 21.97 -13.86 -9.91
CA PRO A 108 23.42 -13.97 -9.88
C PRO A 108 24.04 -13.09 -10.97
N ARG A 109 25.17 -12.46 -10.63
CA ARG A 109 26.12 -11.91 -11.61
C ARG A 109 27.10 -13.00 -12.03
#